data_AF-A0A480MG95-F1
#
_entry.id   AF-A0A480MG95-F1
#
_cell.length_a   1.000
_cell.length_b   1.000
_cell.length_c   1.000
_cell.angle_alpha   90.00
_cell.angle_beta   90.00
_cell.angle_gamma   90.00
#
_symmetry.space_group_name_H-M   'P 1'
#
loop_
_entity.id
_entity.type
_entity.pdbx_description
1 polymer ?
#
loop_
_entity_poly.entity_id
_entity_poly.type
_entity_poly.pdbx_seq_one_letter_code
_entity_poly.pdbx_strand_id
1 'polypeptide(L)'
;MLVFSVPQETREKRENKLKVTPPVISLMGSTQEKVDEAQAWIQRILILQDSHIIEDKHILYLGKKEHDDLSQLQKTFRVSISETVSLEKAKLEIKGARADLIEAVINIEHMLCEVQQEMARKKEQVLWSLSGQQTHQQPENQNQMKENTFLKCLKLSTPEIQDQKKQFEDCGFRVIKVEKVDNVLLTATFQRRKKMIEERTHRKPVSHRLFQQVPYQFCKMVCRVGFQRMYSMPCDPKYGAGIYFTKNLRNIARQVKKASATDKLIYVFEAEVLTGSFCQGNHLNIVPPPLHPGAIESHDSVVDKVSSPETFVIFSGTQAMPQYLWTCLQDHVQDYLGQMVLSSQQFQRKFSSGSPVD
;
A
#
# COMPACT_ATOMS: atom_id res chain seq x y z
N MET A 1 -2.02 -9.24 -18.81
CA MET A 1 -1.78 -9.57 -20.23
C MET A 1 -2.38 -8.44 -21.05
N LEU A 2 -1.54 -7.60 -21.66
CA LEU A 2 -1.98 -6.55 -22.58
C LEU A 2 -2.21 -7.22 -23.94
N VAL A 3 -3.43 -7.16 -24.45
CA VAL A 3 -3.74 -7.64 -25.81
C VAL A 3 -3.87 -6.43 -26.71
N PHE A 4 -2.90 -6.25 -27.61
CA PHE A 4 -3.02 -5.31 -28.72
C PHE A 4 -3.71 -6.01 -29.88
N SER A 5 -4.89 -5.56 -30.26
CA SER A 5 -5.56 -6.01 -31.48
C SER A 5 -5.38 -4.94 -32.56
N VAL A 6 -4.58 -5.24 -33.57
CA VAL A 6 -4.55 -4.47 -34.83
C VAL A 6 -5.49 -5.18 -35.81
N PRO A 7 -6.52 -4.53 -36.38
CA PRO A 7 -7.35 -5.16 -37.39
C PRO A 7 -6.54 -5.43 -38.65
N GLN A 8 -6.46 -6.69 -39.08
CA GLN A 8 -5.99 -7.04 -40.43
C GLN A 8 -7.12 -6.71 -41.43
N GLU A 9 -6.90 -5.73 -42.29
CA GLU A 9 -7.76 -5.46 -43.45
C GLU A 9 -7.42 -6.41 -44.60
N THR A 10 -8.31 -7.34 -44.91
CA THR A 10 -8.38 -7.94 -46.25
C THR A 10 -9.02 -6.94 -47.21
N ARG A 11 -8.24 -6.61 -48.24
CA ARG A 11 -8.50 -5.63 -49.30
C ARG A 11 -9.78 -5.93 -50.08
N GLU A 12 -10.89 -5.28 -49.75
CA GLU A 12 -11.99 -5.06 -50.70
C GLU A 12 -12.58 -3.65 -50.55
N LYS A 13 -12.64 -2.94 -51.68
CA LYS A 13 -13.10 -1.56 -51.81
C LYS A 13 -14.55 -1.42 -51.36
N ARG A 14 -14.82 -0.55 -50.38
CA ARG A 14 -16.05 0.25 -50.32
C ARG A 14 -15.81 1.52 -49.53
N GLU A 15 -16.03 2.65 -50.20
CA GLU A 15 -16.11 3.97 -49.60
C GLU A 15 -17.20 3.98 -48.53
N ASN A 16 -16.80 3.86 -47.28
CA ASN A 16 -17.60 4.23 -46.12
C ASN A 16 -16.65 4.95 -45.18
N LYS A 17 -17.00 6.20 -44.82
CA LYS A 17 -16.31 7.00 -43.80
C LYS A 17 -15.80 6.09 -42.69
N LEU A 18 -14.48 5.89 -42.61
CA LEU A 18 -13.87 5.21 -41.48
C LEU A 18 -14.24 6.02 -40.23
N LYS A 19 -15.23 5.54 -39.48
CA LYS A 19 -15.33 5.88 -38.06
C LYS A 19 -14.09 5.26 -37.44
N VAL A 20 -13.01 6.03 -37.38
CA VAL A 20 -11.82 5.67 -36.61
C VAL A 20 -12.31 5.52 -35.18
N THR A 21 -12.56 4.28 -34.76
CA THR A 21 -12.83 3.97 -33.36
C THR A 21 -11.59 4.38 -32.59
N PRO A 22 -11.72 5.23 -31.55
CA PRO A 22 -10.56 5.61 -30.75
C PRO A 22 -9.90 4.36 -30.19
N PRO A 23 -8.56 4.36 -30.02
CA PRO A 23 -7.87 3.22 -29.43
C PRO A 23 -8.46 2.93 -28.05
N VAL A 24 -8.81 1.66 -27.80
CA VAL A 24 -9.36 1.18 -26.53
C VAL A 24 -8.33 0.31 -25.84
N ILE A 25 -8.02 0.60 -24.58
CA ILE A 25 -7.23 -0.27 -23.71
C ILE A 25 -8.21 -1.12 -22.90
N SER A 26 -8.17 -2.44 -23.08
CA SER A 26 -8.94 -3.38 -22.27
C SER A 26 -8.07 -3.96 -21.16
N LEU A 27 -8.53 -3.85 -19.90
CA LEU A 27 -7.83 -4.37 -18.73
C LEU A 27 -8.52 -5.63 -18.23
N MET A 28 -7.73 -6.69 -18.08
CA MET A 28 -8.18 -7.96 -17.51
C MET A 28 -7.28 -8.32 -16.33
N GLY A 29 -7.90 -8.64 -15.21
CA GLY A 29 -7.21 -8.99 -13.97
C GLY A 29 -7.93 -10.12 -13.24
N SER A 30 -7.22 -10.78 -12.31
CA SER A 30 -7.79 -11.89 -11.53
C SER A 30 -8.86 -11.43 -10.53
N THR A 31 -8.86 -10.15 -10.17
CA THR A 31 -9.84 -9.54 -9.27
C THR A 31 -10.16 -8.12 -9.73
N GLN A 32 -11.34 -7.60 -9.35
CA GLN A 32 -11.76 -6.25 -9.73
C GLN A 32 -10.82 -5.19 -9.15
N GLU A 33 -10.29 -5.38 -7.93
CA GLU A 33 -9.37 -4.42 -7.31
C GLU A 33 -8.07 -4.29 -8.10
N LYS A 34 -7.54 -5.41 -8.62
CA LYS A 34 -6.36 -5.37 -9.52
C LYS A 34 -6.65 -4.57 -10.79
N VAL A 35 -7.86 -4.70 -11.33
CA VAL A 35 -8.28 -3.97 -12.53
C VAL A 35 -8.44 -2.48 -12.21
N ASP A 36 -9.09 -2.13 -11.11
CA ASP A 36 -9.31 -0.75 -10.69
C ASP A 36 -7.99 -0.03 -10.40
N GLU A 37 -7.06 -0.67 -9.70
CA GLU A 37 -5.73 -0.14 -9.40
C GLU A 37 -4.86 0.01 -10.66
N ALA A 38 -4.88 -1.00 -11.56
CA ALA A 38 -4.20 -0.91 -12.85
C ALA A 38 -4.78 0.21 -13.72
N GLN A 39 -6.11 0.36 -13.73
CA GLN A 39 -6.78 1.44 -14.45
C GLN A 39 -6.37 2.81 -13.90
N ALA A 40 -6.40 2.99 -12.59
CA ALA A 40 -6.00 4.24 -11.95
C ALA A 40 -4.53 4.59 -12.27
N TRP A 41 -3.62 3.59 -12.20
CA TRP A 41 -2.22 3.78 -12.54
C TRP A 41 -1.99 4.15 -14.02
N ILE A 42 -2.65 3.46 -14.96
CA ILE A 42 -2.58 3.78 -16.39
C ILE A 42 -3.11 5.20 -16.66
N GLN A 43 -4.24 5.56 -16.05
CA GLN A 43 -4.79 6.90 -16.19
C GLN A 43 -3.82 7.98 -15.68
N ARG A 44 -3.13 7.74 -14.56
CA ARG A 44 -2.08 8.65 -14.07
C ARG A 44 -0.94 8.82 -15.07
N ILE A 45 -0.49 7.73 -15.69
CA ILE A 45 0.61 7.75 -16.67
C ILE A 45 0.20 8.43 -17.98
N LEU A 46 -1.04 8.20 -18.44
CA LEU A 46 -1.51 8.80 -19.69
C LEU A 46 -1.71 10.31 -19.58
N ILE A 47 -1.86 10.88 -18.38
CA ILE A 47 -2.05 12.33 -18.16
C ILE A 47 -0.71 13.06 -17.92
N LEU A 48 0.42 12.32 -17.91
CA LEU A 48 1.75 12.92 -17.71
C LEU A 48 2.09 13.97 -18.75
N GLN A 49 2.76 15.02 -18.28
CA GLN A 49 3.24 16.12 -19.09
C GLN A 49 4.71 15.88 -19.49
N ASP A 50 5.58 16.84 -19.24
CA ASP A 50 7.02 16.83 -19.51
C ASP A 50 7.85 16.28 -18.34
N SER A 51 7.21 16.01 -17.20
CA SER A 51 7.85 15.48 -16.00
C SER A 51 6.99 14.48 -15.25
N HIS A 52 7.64 13.53 -14.58
CA HIS A 52 7.02 12.58 -13.66
C HIS A 52 7.92 12.33 -12.45
N ILE A 53 7.31 12.12 -11.28
CA ILE A 53 8.02 11.82 -10.04
C ILE A 53 7.55 10.46 -9.54
N ILE A 54 8.49 9.52 -9.44
CA ILE A 54 8.30 8.23 -8.78
C ILE A 54 8.81 8.39 -7.35
N GLU A 55 7.92 8.28 -6.36
CA GLU A 55 8.28 8.28 -4.95
C GLU A 55 8.14 6.86 -4.38
N ASP A 56 9.24 6.11 -4.38
CA ASP A 56 9.32 4.75 -3.85
C ASP A 56 10.61 4.55 -3.03
N LYS A 57 10.49 4.09 -1.79
CA LYS A 57 11.67 3.84 -0.95
C LYS A 57 12.52 2.67 -1.41
N HIS A 58 12.05 1.83 -2.32
CA HIS A 58 12.89 0.80 -2.96
C HIS A 58 13.99 1.39 -3.84
N ILE A 59 13.90 2.69 -4.18
CA ILE A 59 15.00 3.44 -4.80
C ILE A 59 16.28 3.37 -3.93
N LEU A 60 16.14 3.31 -2.59
CA LEU A 60 17.29 3.15 -1.67
C LEU A 60 18.05 1.82 -1.81
N TYR A 61 17.48 0.86 -2.53
CA TYR A 61 18.06 -0.47 -2.73
C TYR A 61 18.61 -0.67 -4.15
N LEU A 62 18.59 0.37 -4.99
CA LEU A 62 19.20 0.29 -6.31
C LEU A 62 20.72 0.10 -6.16
N GLY A 63 21.23 -0.99 -6.75
CA GLY A 63 22.65 -1.29 -6.78
C GLY A 63 23.28 -0.75 -8.06
N LYS A 64 24.54 -1.15 -8.30
CA LYS A 64 25.27 -0.76 -9.51
C LYS A 64 24.51 -1.10 -10.80
N LYS A 65 23.95 -2.32 -10.87
CA LYS A 65 23.22 -2.81 -12.03
C LYS A 65 22.03 -1.88 -12.34
N GLU A 66 21.22 -1.58 -11.35
CA GLU A 66 20.04 -0.75 -11.52
C GLU A 66 20.40 0.70 -11.89
N HIS A 67 21.50 1.24 -11.36
CA HIS A 67 22.02 2.55 -11.78
C HIS A 67 22.56 2.55 -13.22
N ASP A 68 23.19 1.45 -13.65
CA ASP A 68 23.61 1.26 -15.04
C ASP A 68 22.38 1.21 -15.98
N ASP A 69 21.31 0.51 -15.57
CA ASP A 69 20.03 0.46 -16.29
C ASP A 69 19.39 1.85 -16.38
N LEU A 70 19.32 2.62 -15.29
CA LEU A 70 18.85 4.02 -15.29
C LEU A 70 19.66 4.89 -16.27
N SER A 71 20.98 4.74 -16.28
CA SER A 71 21.86 5.47 -17.21
C SER A 71 21.58 5.09 -18.67
N GLN A 72 21.31 3.81 -18.94
CA GLN A 72 20.93 3.35 -20.28
C GLN A 72 19.56 3.88 -20.71
N LEU A 73 18.59 3.98 -19.80
CA LEU A 73 17.27 4.54 -20.09
C LEU A 73 17.37 6.02 -20.48
N GLN A 74 18.19 6.82 -19.78
CA GLN A 74 18.43 8.23 -20.15
C GLN A 74 18.94 8.37 -21.60
N LYS A 75 19.86 7.49 -22.02
CA LYS A 75 20.44 7.50 -23.37
C LYS A 75 19.45 7.05 -24.43
N THR A 76 18.70 5.98 -24.13
CA THR A 76 17.76 5.36 -25.06
C THR A 76 16.55 6.26 -25.33
N PHE A 77 15.98 6.82 -24.27
CA PHE A 77 14.73 7.59 -24.32
C PHE A 77 14.97 9.11 -24.28
N ARG A 78 16.22 9.58 -24.32
CA ARG A 78 16.54 11.03 -24.27
C ARG A 78 15.87 11.77 -23.11
N VAL A 79 15.69 11.07 -21.98
CA VAL A 79 15.11 11.61 -20.75
C VAL A 79 16.24 11.99 -19.78
N SER A 80 15.98 12.96 -18.91
CA SER A 80 16.82 13.21 -17.73
C SER A 80 16.19 12.54 -16.52
N ILE A 81 16.96 11.75 -15.79
CA ILE A 81 16.57 11.10 -14.55
C ILE A 81 17.44 11.70 -13.43
N SER A 82 16.80 12.25 -12.42
CA SER A 82 17.49 12.77 -11.24
C SER A 82 16.97 12.08 -9.98
N GLU A 83 17.90 11.68 -9.12
CA GLU A 83 17.59 11.02 -7.87
C GLU A 83 17.68 12.01 -6.71
N THR A 84 16.65 12.03 -5.88
CA THR A 84 16.63 12.79 -4.63
C THR A 84 16.36 11.83 -3.47
N VAL A 85 17.39 11.63 -2.64
CA VAL A 85 17.30 10.82 -1.43
C VAL A 85 17.43 11.70 -0.20
N SER A 86 16.50 11.52 0.72
CA SER A 86 16.51 12.08 2.07
C SER A 86 16.19 10.96 3.07
N LEU A 87 16.34 11.24 4.37
CA LEU A 87 15.98 10.28 5.44
C LEU A 87 14.53 9.78 5.35
N GLU A 88 13.65 10.55 4.71
CA GLU A 88 12.21 10.33 4.71
C GLU A 88 11.65 9.94 3.35
N LYS A 89 12.29 10.39 2.26
CA LYS A 89 11.80 10.26 0.88
C LYS A 89 12.93 9.86 -0.05
N ALA A 90 12.65 8.90 -0.92
CA ALA A 90 13.47 8.57 -2.08
C ALA A 90 12.61 8.79 -3.32
N LYS A 91 13.11 9.60 -4.24
CA LYS A 91 12.38 10.04 -5.42
C LYS A 91 13.26 9.97 -6.65
N LEU A 92 12.68 9.54 -7.76
CA LEU A 92 13.22 9.73 -9.10
C LEU A 92 12.35 10.75 -9.82
N GLU A 93 12.94 11.87 -10.23
CA GLU A 93 12.30 12.83 -11.12
C GLU A 93 12.80 12.58 -12.55
N ILE A 94 11.87 12.25 -13.44
CA ILE A 94 12.12 11.97 -14.86
C ILE A 94 11.52 13.10 -15.68
N LYS A 95 12.30 13.69 -16.60
CA LYS A 95 11.86 14.74 -17.52
C LYS A 95 12.19 14.37 -18.96
N GLY A 96 11.31 14.70 -19.89
CA GLY A 96 11.52 14.46 -21.31
C GLY A 96 10.25 14.60 -22.14
N ALA A 97 10.35 14.24 -23.43
CA ALA A 97 9.18 14.20 -24.31
C ALA A 97 8.20 13.13 -23.85
N ARG A 98 6.89 13.39 -23.96
CA ARG A 98 5.84 12.53 -23.39
C ARG A 98 5.93 11.05 -23.78
N ALA A 99 6.18 10.74 -25.06
CA ALA A 99 6.25 9.35 -25.53
C ALA A 99 7.42 8.59 -24.87
N ASP A 100 8.59 9.22 -24.86
CA ASP A 100 9.81 8.67 -24.26
C ASP A 100 9.73 8.61 -22.72
N LEU A 101 9.10 9.62 -22.11
CA LEU A 101 8.86 9.70 -20.67
C LEU A 101 8.01 8.53 -20.19
N ILE A 102 6.90 8.24 -20.88
CA ILE A 102 6.00 7.12 -20.50
C ILE A 102 6.77 5.80 -20.55
N GLU A 103 7.54 5.55 -21.61
CA GLU A 103 8.32 4.32 -21.76
C GLU A 103 9.40 4.21 -20.68
N ALA A 104 10.13 5.29 -20.40
CA ALA A 104 11.12 5.32 -19.32
C ALA A 104 10.49 5.04 -17.95
N VAL A 105 9.34 5.66 -17.64
CA VAL A 105 8.62 5.44 -16.37
C VAL A 105 8.18 3.99 -16.24
N ILE A 106 7.63 3.37 -17.29
CA ILE A 106 7.23 1.96 -17.27
C ILE A 106 8.43 1.04 -16.96
N ASN A 107 9.58 1.29 -17.60
CA ASN A 107 10.79 0.50 -17.37
C ASN A 107 11.33 0.67 -15.95
N ILE A 108 11.29 1.89 -15.38
CA ILE A 108 11.72 2.17 -14.01
C ILE A 108 10.79 1.49 -12.99
N GLU A 109 9.47 1.60 -13.19
CA GLU A 109 8.47 0.96 -12.31
C GLU A 109 8.61 -0.57 -12.34
N HIS A 110 8.87 -1.15 -13.52
CA HIS A 110 9.18 -2.57 -13.66
C HIS A 110 10.46 -2.95 -12.91
N MET A 111 11.54 -2.18 -13.07
CA MET A 111 12.79 -2.40 -12.33
C MET A 111 12.58 -2.33 -10.81
N LEU A 112 11.81 -1.36 -10.32
CA LEU A 112 11.47 -1.24 -8.89
C LEU A 112 10.66 -2.44 -8.40
N CYS A 113 9.73 -2.97 -9.22
CA CYS A 113 9.00 -4.20 -8.91
C CYS A 113 9.96 -5.39 -8.72
N GLU A 114 10.96 -5.55 -9.59
CA GLU A 114 11.96 -6.63 -9.47
C GLU A 114 12.81 -6.48 -8.20
N VAL A 115 13.24 -5.26 -7.87
CA VAL A 115 13.95 -4.96 -6.61
C VAL A 115 13.10 -5.31 -5.40
N GLN A 116 11.80 -5.01 -5.44
CA GLN A 116 10.85 -5.42 -4.41
C GLN A 116 10.75 -6.94 -4.29
N GLN A 117 10.67 -7.68 -5.42
CA GLN A 117 10.62 -9.15 -5.39
C GLN A 117 11.87 -9.77 -4.76
N GLU A 118 13.06 -9.29 -5.11
CA GLU A 118 14.30 -9.83 -4.54
C GLU A 118 14.44 -9.50 -3.05
N MET A 119 14.00 -8.30 -2.63
CA MET A 119 13.93 -7.95 -1.21
C MET A 119 12.96 -8.86 -0.44
N ALA A 120 11.80 -9.18 -1.02
CA ALA A 120 10.86 -10.12 -0.45
C ALA A 120 11.50 -11.50 -0.28
N ARG A 121 12.16 -12.02 -1.34
CA ARG A 121 12.81 -13.34 -1.32
C ARG A 121 13.87 -13.44 -0.22
N LYS A 122 14.71 -12.41 -0.08
CA LYS A 122 15.73 -12.34 0.99
C LYS A 122 15.08 -12.35 2.38
N LYS A 123 13.98 -11.64 2.57
CA LYS A 123 13.28 -11.62 3.87
C LYS A 123 12.53 -12.92 4.17
N GLU A 124 11.95 -13.58 3.17
CA GLU A 124 11.36 -14.91 3.31
C GLU A 124 12.42 -15.92 3.78
N GLN A 125 13.64 -15.84 3.23
CA GLN A 125 14.76 -16.67 3.68
C GLN A 125 15.12 -16.41 5.14
N VAL A 126 15.14 -15.14 5.59
CA VAL A 126 15.37 -14.81 7.01
C VAL A 126 14.24 -15.35 7.89
N LEU A 127 12.97 -15.22 7.49
CA LEU A 127 11.83 -15.77 8.22
C LEU A 127 11.91 -17.29 8.31
N TRP A 128 12.33 -17.97 7.24
CA TRP A 128 12.58 -19.40 7.26
C TRP A 128 13.60 -19.78 8.34
N SER A 129 14.75 -19.12 8.37
CA SER A 129 15.78 -19.34 9.40
C SER A 129 15.26 -19.07 10.82
N LEU A 130 14.48 -18.01 11.01
CA LEU A 130 13.93 -17.63 12.32
C LEU A 130 12.74 -18.50 12.77
N SER A 131 12.04 -19.16 11.86
CA SER A 131 10.90 -20.03 12.20
C SER A 131 11.33 -21.31 12.94
N GLY A 132 12.59 -21.72 12.79
CA GLY A 132 13.14 -23.00 13.28
C GLY A 132 12.64 -24.24 12.54
N GLN A 133 12.03 -24.08 11.37
CA GLN A 133 11.77 -25.21 10.48
C GLN A 133 13.08 -25.66 9.83
N GLN A 134 13.85 -26.50 10.52
CA GLN A 134 14.95 -27.26 9.93
C GLN A 134 14.39 -28.53 9.27
N THR A 135 13.64 -28.39 8.17
CA THR A 135 13.50 -29.52 7.25
C THR A 135 14.72 -29.51 6.33
N HIS A 136 15.43 -30.64 6.22
CA HIS A 136 16.57 -30.89 5.32
C HIS A 136 16.27 -30.66 3.83
N GLN A 137 15.07 -30.20 3.50
CA GLN A 137 14.70 -29.68 2.19
C GLN A 137 14.53 -28.18 2.32
N GLN A 138 15.60 -27.45 1.99
CA GLN A 138 15.43 -26.14 1.38
C GLN A 138 14.47 -26.35 0.19
N PRO A 139 13.36 -25.61 0.04
CA PRO A 139 12.50 -25.81 -1.11
C PRO A 139 13.29 -25.41 -2.36
N GLU A 140 13.84 -26.39 -3.07
CA GLU A 140 14.68 -26.22 -4.27
C GLU A 140 13.91 -25.62 -5.46
N ASN A 141 12.61 -25.36 -5.31
CA ASN A 141 11.77 -24.74 -6.33
C ASN A 141 11.18 -23.40 -5.85
N GLN A 142 12.02 -22.37 -5.78
CA GLN A 142 11.65 -21.00 -5.38
C GLN A 142 10.76 -20.23 -6.38
N ASN A 143 10.38 -20.83 -7.51
CA ASN A 143 9.50 -20.18 -8.50
C ASN A 143 8.00 -20.36 -8.23
N GLN A 144 7.60 -21.03 -7.15
CA GLN A 144 6.17 -21.36 -6.88
C GLN A 144 5.71 -21.16 -5.42
N MET A 145 6.17 -20.13 -4.71
CA MET A 145 5.29 -19.54 -3.70
C MET A 145 4.21 -18.75 -4.45
N LYS A 146 3.18 -19.49 -4.88
CA LYS A 146 2.14 -19.04 -5.81
C LYS A 146 1.54 -17.72 -5.36
N GLU A 147 1.28 -16.90 -6.35
CA GLU A 147 1.12 -15.45 -6.29
C GLU A 147 -0.04 -14.91 -5.40
N ASN A 148 -0.84 -15.78 -4.79
CA ASN A 148 -2.02 -15.46 -3.99
C ASN A 148 -2.21 -16.39 -2.76
N THR A 149 -1.21 -17.15 -2.29
CA THR A 149 -1.43 -18.17 -1.25
C THR A 149 -1.66 -17.60 0.16
N PHE A 150 -1.25 -16.36 0.43
CA PHE A 150 -1.27 -15.80 1.78
C PHE A 150 -2.56 -15.09 2.18
N LEU A 151 -3.51 -14.86 1.26
CA LEU A 151 -4.76 -14.19 1.56
C LEU A 151 -5.93 -15.14 1.35
N LYS A 152 -6.74 -15.29 2.39
CA LYS A 152 -7.97 -16.09 2.37
C LYS A 152 -9.17 -15.18 2.62
N CYS A 153 -9.99 -14.96 1.60
CA CYS A 153 -11.27 -14.27 1.74
C CYS A 153 -12.11 -14.92 2.84
N LEU A 154 -12.57 -14.10 3.79
CA LEU A 154 -13.51 -14.55 4.79
C LEU A 154 -14.93 -14.18 4.37
N LYS A 155 -15.86 -15.10 4.60
CA LYS A 155 -17.27 -14.72 4.63
C LYS A 155 -17.46 -13.83 5.87
N LEU A 156 -18.01 -12.63 5.70
CA LEU A 156 -18.32 -11.63 6.73
C LEU A 156 -19.42 -12.10 7.74
N SER A 157 -19.48 -13.39 8.04
CA SER A 157 -20.59 -14.06 8.70
C SER A 157 -20.30 -14.42 10.16
N THR A 158 -19.05 -14.30 10.61
CA THR A 158 -18.70 -14.51 12.02
C THR A 158 -18.99 -13.23 12.84
N PRO A 159 -19.59 -13.33 14.04
CA PRO A 159 -19.94 -12.17 14.86
C PRO A 159 -18.76 -11.22 15.13
N GLU A 160 -17.57 -11.77 15.41
CA GLU A 160 -16.36 -10.98 15.66
C GLU A 160 -15.96 -10.09 14.46
N ILE A 161 -16.05 -10.63 13.25
CA ILE A 161 -15.74 -9.88 12.02
C ILE A 161 -16.82 -8.83 11.75
N GLN A 162 -18.07 -9.08 12.13
CA GLN A 162 -19.15 -8.10 12.01
C GLN A 162 -18.97 -6.93 12.97
N ASP A 163 -18.58 -7.20 14.22
CA ASP A 163 -18.28 -6.15 15.20
C ASP A 163 -17.07 -5.30 14.76
N GLN A 164 -16.02 -5.95 14.25
CA GLN A 164 -14.88 -5.24 13.67
C GLN A 164 -15.29 -4.41 12.46
N LYS A 165 -16.08 -4.97 11.54
CA LYS A 165 -16.61 -4.23 10.39
C LYS A 165 -17.37 -2.98 10.84
N LYS A 166 -18.23 -3.10 11.85
CA LYS A 166 -18.96 -1.96 12.43
C LYS A 166 -18.02 -0.91 13.01
N GLN A 167 -16.92 -1.32 13.65
CA GLN A 167 -15.89 -0.40 14.14
C GLN A 167 -15.27 0.46 13.01
N PHE A 168 -15.04 -0.13 11.83
CA PHE A 168 -14.58 0.61 10.65
C PHE A 168 -15.65 1.58 10.15
N GLU A 169 -16.91 1.14 10.08
CA GLU A 169 -18.05 1.95 9.64
C GLU A 169 -18.28 3.16 10.56
N ASP A 170 -18.23 2.97 11.89
CA ASP A 170 -18.33 4.03 12.89
C ASP A 170 -17.17 5.07 12.80
N CYS A 171 -16.09 4.71 12.11
CA CYS A 171 -14.94 5.57 11.83
C CYS A 171 -15.00 6.27 10.46
N GLY A 172 -16.06 6.06 9.68
CA GLY A 172 -16.28 6.69 8.37
C GLY A 172 -15.68 5.91 7.18
N PHE A 173 -15.51 4.60 7.33
CA PHE A 173 -15.12 3.70 6.24
C PHE A 173 -16.29 2.85 5.79
N ARG A 174 -16.40 2.63 4.47
CA ARG A 174 -17.29 1.62 3.92
C ARG A 174 -16.50 0.36 3.61
N VAL A 175 -16.69 -0.70 4.39
CA VAL A 175 -15.96 -1.97 4.21
C VAL A 175 -16.52 -2.74 3.01
N ILE A 176 -15.66 -3.03 2.03
CA ILE A 176 -15.99 -3.80 0.83
C ILE A 176 -15.64 -5.27 1.05
N LYS A 177 -14.47 -5.54 1.62
CA LYS A 177 -13.89 -6.87 1.71
C LYS A 177 -13.00 -7.01 2.94
N VAL A 178 -12.96 -8.21 3.51
CA VAL A 178 -11.99 -8.60 4.52
C VAL A 178 -11.33 -9.93 4.14
N GLU A 179 -10.01 -9.97 4.21
CA GLU A 179 -9.20 -11.14 3.90
C GLU A 179 -8.34 -11.49 5.10
N LYS A 180 -8.34 -12.77 5.50
CA LYS A 180 -7.41 -13.26 6.54
C LYS A 180 -6.04 -13.46 5.92
N VAL A 181 -5.01 -13.01 6.62
CA VAL A 181 -3.62 -13.29 6.24
C VAL A 181 -3.21 -14.63 6.84
N ASP A 182 -2.72 -15.52 5.99
CA ASP A 182 -2.25 -16.86 6.35
C ASP A 182 -0.80 -17.02 5.89
N ASN A 183 0.13 -16.77 6.81
CA ASN A 183 1.56 -16.91 6.58
C ASN A 183 2.19 -17.71 7.70
N VAL A 184 2.45 -18.99 7.43
CA VAL A 184 2.96 -19.95 8.42
C VAL A 184 4.34 -19.56 8.95
N LEU A 185 5.25 -19.09 8.09
CA LEU A 185 6.62 -18.73 8.48
C LEU A 185 6.65 -17.50 9.38
N LEU A 186 5.89 -16.47 8.99
CA LEU A 186 5.76 -15.25 9.78
C LEU A 186 5.07 -15.54 11.11
N THR A 187 4.01 -16.37 11.11
CA THR A 187 3.31 -16.79 12.32
C THR A 187 4.25 -17.50 13.29
N ALA A 188 5.02 -18.48 12.82
CA ALA A 188 5.97 -19.22 13.66
C ALA A 188 7.03 -18.29 14.27
N THR A 189 7.59 -17.39 13.46
CA THR A 189 8.58 -16.39 13.90
C THR A 189 7.99 -15.43 14.94
N PHE A 190 6.78 -14.95 14.70
CA PHE A 190 6.06 -14.06 15.61
C PHE A 190 5.76 -14.75 16.95
N GLN A 191 5.24 -15.98 16.95
CA GLN A 191 4.92 -16.71 18.17
C GLN A 191 6.16 -16.99 19.02
N ARG A 192 7.29 -17.32 18.39
CA ARG A 192 8.57 -17.44 19.11
C ARG A 192 8.94 -16.15 19.81
N ARG A 193 8.83 -15.01 19.11
CA ARG A 193 9.13 -13.69 19.67
C ARG A 193 8.17 -13.30 20.79
N LYS A 194 6.89 -13.62 20.64
CA LYS A 194 5.86 -13.40 21.67
C LYS A 194 6.23 -14.13 22.96
N LYS A 195 6.58 -15.41 22.87
CA LYS A 195 7.00 -16.23 24.01
C LYS A 195 8.21 -15.62 24.75
N MET A 196 9.24 -15.17 24.03
CA MET A 196 10.41 -14.52 24.63
C MET A 196 10.04 -13.25 25.41
N ILE A 197 9.12 -12.42 24.88
CA ILE A 197 8.70 -11.18 25.57
C ILE A 197 7.82 -11.50 26.78
N GLU A 198 6.95 -12.51 26.70
CA GLU A 198 6.12 -12.97 27.82
C GLU A 198 6.96 -13.51 28.97
N GLU A 199 7.97 -14.32 28.67
CA GLU A 199 8.93 -14.86 29.65
C GLU A 199 9.73 -13.75 30.32
N ARG A 200 10.12 -12.70 29.59
CA ARG A 200 10.87 -11.57 30.17
C ARG A 200 10.00 -10.67 31.05
N THR A 201 8.81 -10.29 30.58
CA THR A 201 8.06 -9.17 31.20
C THR A 201 7.14 -9.58 32.35
N HIS A 202 6.81 -10.87 32.51
CA HIS A 202 5.90 -11.41 33.54
C HIS A 202 4.52 -10.68 33.63
N ARG A 203 4.23 -9.77 32.69
CA ARG A 203 3.05 -8.92 32.62
C ARG A 203 2.27 -9.29 31.37
N LYS A 204 0.95 -9.40 31.49
CA LYS A 204 0.04 -9.64 30.37
C LYS A 204 -0.99 -8.51 30.31
N PRO A 205 -1.41 -8.06 29.11
CA PRO A 205 -1.00 -8.54 27.77
C PRO A 205 0.30 -7.89 27.25
N VAL A 206 1.11 -8.65 26.50
CA VAL A 206 2.35 -8.16 25.84
C VAL A 206 2.12 -7.63 24.42
N SER A 207 0.90 -7.79 23.89
CA SER A 207 0.53 -7.42 22.54
C SER A 207 -0.73 -6.58 22.49
N HIS A 208 -0.85 -5.78 21.44
CA HIS A 208 -2.03 -4.97 21.14
C HIS A 208 -2.52 -5.25 19.73
N ARG A 209 -3.84 -5.19 19.55
CA ARG A 209 -4.48 -5.14 18.23
C ARG A 209 -4.40 -3.73 17.70
N LEU A 210 -3.68 -3.52 16.60
CA LEU A 210 -3.42 -2.21 16.02
C LEU A 210 -3.61 -2.23 14.50
N PHE A 211 -3.67 -1.04 13.91
CA PHE A 211 -3.99 -0.84 12.50
C PHE A 211 -2.90 -0.06 11.76
N GLN A 212 -2.73 -0.37 10.48
CA GLN A 212 -1.85 0.36 9.58
C GLN A 212 -2.45 0.43 8.18
N GLN A 213 -2.55 1.63 7.62
CA GLN A 213 -2.85 1.80 6.21
C GLN A 213 -1.62 1.49 5.37
N VAL A 214 -1.78 0.74 4.27
CA VAL A 214 -0.70 0.37 3.38
C VAL A 214 -1.13 0.64 1.93
N PRO A 215 -0.31 1.31 1.09
CA PRO A 215 -0.60 1.44 -0.34
C PRO A 215 -0.76 0.08 -1.01
N TYR A 216 -1.66 -0.02 -2.00
CA TYR A 216 -2.01 -1.29 -2.64
C TYR A 216 -0.79 -2.10 -3.11
N GLN A 217 0.17 -1.43 -3.74
CA GLN A 217 1.40 -2.03 -4.26
C GLN A 217 2.21 -2.80 -3.21
N PHE A 218 2.10 -2.45 -1.92
CA PHE A 218 2.82 -3.09 -0.83
C PHE A 218 1.98 -4.11 -0.05
N CYS A 219 0.69 -4.27 -0.34
CA CYS A 219 -0.17 -5.25 0.35
C CYS A 219 0.37 -6.69 0.20
N LYS A 220 0.83 -7.06 -1.00
CA LYS A 220 1.44 -8.38 -1.26
C LYS A 220 2.71 -8.57 -0.42
N MET A 221 3.51 -7.52 -0.26
CA MET A 221 4.73 -7.55 0.55
C MET A 221 4.43 -7.79 2.03
N VAL A 222 3.46 -7.07 2.61
CA VAL A 222 3.04 -7.26 4.00
C VAL A 222 2.60 -8.70 4.26
N CYS A 223 1.82 -9.28 3.34
CA CYS A 223 1.36 -10.67 3.48
C CYS A 223 2.50 -11.69 3.40
N ARG A 224 3.53 -11.43 2.61
CA ARG A 224 4.67 -12.33 2.38
C ARG A 224 5.72 -12.28 3.48
N VAL A 225 6.12 -11.07 3.89
CA VAL A 225 7.29 -10.86 4.76
C VAL A 225 7.00 -10.01 5.99
N GLY A 226 5.74 -9.70 6.24
CA GLY A 226 5.33 -8.82 7.34
C GLY A 226 5.65 -7.35 7.08
N PHE A 227 5.32 -6.52 8.07
CA PHE A 227 5.42 -5.07 7.97
C PHE A 227 6.86 -4.59 7.88
N GLN A 228 7.08 -3.56 7.05
CA GLN A 228 8.37 -2.95 6.81
C GLN A 228 8.29 -1.44 7.01
N ARG A 229 9.36 -0.87 7.57
CA ARG A 229 9.49 0.58 7.80
C ARG A 229 9.29 1.39 6.52
N MET A 230 9.70 0.84 5.38
CA MET A 230 9.74 1.54 4.09
C MET A 230 8.39 2.14 3.70
N TYR A 231 7.29 1.38 3.82
CA TYR A 231 5.94 1.86 3.49
C TYR A 231 5.11 2.23 4.73
N SER A 232 5.74 2.29 5.92
CA SER A 232 5.08 2.56 7.19
C SER A 232 5.28 3.97 7.72
N MET A 233 6.32 4.66 7.29
CA MET A 233 6.61 5.98 7.86
C MET A 233 5.62 7.04 7.38
N PRO A 234 5.04 7.82 8.31
CA PRO A 234 4.53 9.15 8.00
C PRO A 234 5.64 10.00 7.35
N CYS A 235 5.27 11.05 6.62
CA CYS A 235 6.24 11.99 6.04
C CYS A 235 7.15 12.68 7.08
N ASP A 236 6.82 12.63 8.38
CA ASP A 236 7.58 13.20 9.50
C ASP A 236 7.50 12.22 10.71
N PRO A 237 8.52 11.35 10.91
CA PRO A 237 8.50 10.30 11.93
C PRO A 237 8.81 10.87 13.33
N LYS A 238 7.79 11.43 13.99
CA LYS A 238 7.92 12.12 15.29
C LYS A 238 8.45 11.27 16.46
N TYR A 239 8.22 9.95 16.41
CA TYR A 239 8.45 9.05 17.53
C TYR A 239 9.56 8.04 17.27
N GLY A 240 10.23 8.14 16.13
CA GLY A 240 11.38 7.31 15.78
C GLY A 240 11.31 6.68 14.39
N ALA A 241 12.45 6.18 13.97
CA ALA A 241 12.75 5.53 12.71
C ALA A 241 12.28 4.06 12.69
N GLY A 242 10.99 3.82 12.92
CA GLY A 242 10.38 2.48 13.00
C GLY A 242 9.12 2.29 12.14
N ILE A 243 8.37 1.24 12.47
CA ILE A 243 7.10 0.83 11.83
C ILE A 243 5.96 1.32 12.72
N TYR A 244 5.11 2.18 12.17
CA TYR A 244 4.04 2.89 12.86
C TYR A 244 2.72 2.13 12.75
N PHE A 245 2.05 2.01 13.89
CA PHE A 245 0.71 1.48 14.02
C PHE A 245 -0.14 2.42 14.86
N THR A 246 -1.43 2.47 14.56
CA THR A 246 -2.42 3.26 15.33
C THR A 246 -3.45 2.34 15.96
N LYS A 247 -3.86 2.66 17.18
CA LYS A 247 -5.02 2.04 17.85
C LYS A 247 -6.34 2.59 17.30
N ASN A 248 -6.32 3.82 16.77
CA ASN A 248 -7.51 4.57 16.39
C ASN A 248 -7.65 4.66 14.86
N LEU A 249 -8.67 4.00 14.32
CA LEU A 249 -9.01 4.03 12.88
C LEU A 249 -9.39 5.44 12.39
N ARG A 250 -9.89 6.32 13.26
CA ARG A 250 -10.17 7.72 12.88
C ARG A 250 -8.90 8.47 12.48
N ASN A 251 -7.73 8.09 13.03
CA ASN A 251 -6.46 8.68 12.62
C ASN A 251 -6.14 8.33 11.16
N ILE A 252 -6.41 7.08 10.74
CA ILE A 252 -6.29 6.67 9.33
C ILE A 252 -7.30 7.43 8.47
N ALA A 253 -8.57 7.50 8.88
CA ALA A 253 -9.60 8.20 8.10
C ALA A 253 -9.23 9.67 7.85
N ARG A 254 -8.72 10.38 8.87
CA ARG A 254 -8.25 11.77 8.74
C ARG A 254 -7.03 11.90 7.82
N GLN A 255 -6.10 10.95 7.86
CA GLN A 255 -4.93 10.95 6.97
C GLN A 255 -5.35 10.76 5.51
N VAL A 256 -6.26 9.82 5.25
CA VAL A 256 -6.77 9.59 3.89
C VAL A 256 -7.55 10.79 3.37
N LYS A 257 -8.35 11.49 4.19
CA LYS A 257 -9.04 12.73 3.77
C LYS A 257 -8.08 13.84 3.36
N LYS A 258 -6.91 13.91 3.99
CA LYS A 258 -5.89 14.95 3.73
C LYS A 258 -5.05 14.65 2.51
N ALA A 259 -4.80 13.38 2.23
CA ALA A 259 -4.21 12.97 0.95
C ALA A 259 -5.27 13.27 -0.12
N SER A 260 -4.99 14.16 -1.07
CA SER A 260 -5.86 14.39 -2.23
C SER A 260 -5.94 13.08 -3.03
N ALA A 261 -6.87 12.19 -2.66
CA ALA A 261 -6.75 10.78 -2.96
C ALA A 261 -7.02 10.50 -4.45
N THR A 262 -5.95 10.13 -5.16
CA THR A 262 -6.04 9.54 -6.50
C THR A 262 -6.51 8.08 -6.45
N ASP A 263 -6.37 7.42 -5.29
CA ASP A 263 -6.75 6.02 -5.08
C ASP A 263 -8.16 5.94 -4.47
N LYS A 264 -9.04 5.20 -5.15
CA LYS A 264 -10.43 5.02 -4.72
C LYS A 264 -10.56 4.09 -3.53
N LEU A 265 -9.67 3.09 -3.44
CA LEU A 265 -9.69 2.05 -2.43
C LEU A 265 -8.65 2.31 -1.35
N ILE A 266 -9.01 1.98 -0.12
CA ILE A 266 -8.16 2.13 1.07
C ILE A 266 -7.90 0.74 1.64
N TYR A 267 -6.63 0.43 1.86
CA TYR A 267 -6.20 -0.86 2.36
C TYR A 267 -5.63 -0.69 3.76
N VAL A 268 -6.31 -1.29 4.75
CA VAL A 268 -5.93 -1.21 6.16
C VAL A 268 -5.66 -2.61 6.67
N PHE A 269 -4.44 -2.84 7.14
CA PHE A 269 -4.12 -4.05 7.87
C PHE A 269 -4.49 -3.91 9.34
N GLU A 270 -5.12 -4.94 9.87
CA GLU A 270 -5.24 -5.20 11.29
C GLU A 270 -4.16 -6.21 11.69
N ALA A 271 -3.42 -5.90 12.74
CA ALA A 271 -2.29 -6.69 13.19
C ALA A 271 -2.30 -6.90 14.70
N GLU A 272 -1.81 -8.06 15.11
CA GLU A 272 -1.34 -8.26 16.48
C GLU A 272 0.11 -7.78 16.57
N VAL A 273 0.36 -6.81 17.43
CA VAL A 273 1.67 -6.16 17.56
C VAL A 273 2.22 -6.39 18.96
N LEU A 274 3.43 -6.95 19.06
CA LEU A 274 4.19 -7.15 20.29
C LEU A 274 4.77 -5.81 20.76
N THR A 275 3.95 -5.05 21.46
CA THR A 275 4.34 -3.74 22.02
C THR A 275 5.16 -3.87 23.29
N GLY A 276 5.02 -5.00 24.01
CA GLY A 276 5.73 -5.30 25.25
C GLY A 276 5.78 -4.12 26.22
N SER A 277 6.95 -3.89 26.80
CA SER A 277 7.24 -2.67 27.54
C SER A 277 7.48 -1.50 26.57
N PHE A 278 6.95 -0.32 26.87
CA PHE A 278 7.09 0.84 26.01
C PHE A 278 7.43 2.12 26.77
N CYS A 279 8.07 3.06 26.08
CA CYS A 279 8.37 4.39 26.59
C CYS A 279 7.97 5.48 25.59
N GLN A 280 8.10 6.74 25.98
CA GLN A 280 7.87 7.88 25.10
C GLN A 280 8.85 7.85 23.92
N GLY A 281 8.34 7.99 22.69
CA GLY A 281 9.15 8.03 21.48
C GLY A 281 9.79 9.39 21.22
N ASN A 282 10.88 9.38 20.47
CA ASN A 282 11.66 10.53 20.02
C ASN A 282 12.08 10.33 18.55
N HIS A 283 12.06 11.40 17.75
CA HIS A 283 12.43 11.37 16.34
C HIS A 283 13.82 10.75 16.06
N LEU A 284 14.76 10.82 17.00
CA LEU A 284 16.11 10.24 16.90
C LEU A 284 16.16 8.74 17.22
N ASN A 285 15.08 8.13 17.72
CA ASN A 285 15.09 6.71 18.04
C ASN A 285 15.22 5.86 16.77
N ILE A 286 16.33 5.15 16.60
CA ILE A 286 16.50 4.09 15.58
C ILE A 286 16.25 2.68 16.14
N VAL A 287 16.24 2.57 17.47
CA VAL A 287 15.88 1.40 18.28
C VAL A 287 15.17 1.90 19.54
N PRO A 288 14.40 1.04 20.24
CA PRO A 288 13.83 1.42 21.53
C PRO A 288 14.93 1.79 22.56
N PRO A 289 14.70 2.83 23.37
CA PRO A 289 15.60 3.20 24.46
C PRO A 289 15.83 2.06 25.48
N PRO A 290 17.00 2.04 26.16
CA PRO A 290 17.26 1.21 27.34
C PRO A 290 16.22 1.45 28.44
N LEU A 291 15.92 0.42 29.25
CA LEU A 291 14.96 0.52 30.37
C LEU A 291 15.38 1.56 31.42
N HIS A 292 16.69 1.71 31.62
CA HIS A 292 17.33 2.74 32.44
C HIS A 292 18.74 3.02 31.88
N PRO A 293 19.37 4.15 32.21
CA PRO A 293 20.72 4.46 31.75
C PRO A 293 21.70 3.34 32.10
N GLY A 294 22.39 2.77 31.10
CA GLY A 294 23.34 1.67 31.27
C GLY A 294 22.74 0.26 31.26
N ALA A 295 21.42 0.11 31.11
CA ALA A 295 20.79 -1.19 30.97
C ALA A 295 21.18 -1.88 29.64
N ILE A 296 21.40 -3.20 29.69
CA ILE A 296 21.54 -4.04 28.49
C ILE A 296 20.18 -4.22 27.81
N GLU A 297 19.11 -4.24 28.60
CA GLU A 297 17.75 -4.41 28.10
C GLU A 297 17.14 -3.07 27.67
N SER A 298 16.51 -3.09 26.50
CA SER A 298 15.69 -2.01 25.98
C SER A 298 14.20 -2.30 26.12
N HIS A 299 13.41 -1.23 26.03
CA HIS A 299 11.98 -1.33 25.76
C HIS A 299 11.70 -2.12 24.46
N ASP A 300 10.48 -2.58 24.29
CA ASP A 300 10.04 -3.33 23.11
C ASP A 300 9.52 -2.43 21.99
N SER A 301 8.91 -1.30 22.37
CA SER A 301 8.35 -0.32 21.46
C SER A 301 8.39 1.08 22.07
N VAL A 302 8.09 2.08 21.24
CA VAL A 302 7.89 3.46 21.71
C VAL A 302 6.51 3.96 21.31
N VAL A 303 5.98 4.92 22.06
CA VAL A 303 4.62 5.44 21.89
C VAL A 303 4.59 6.96 21.78
N ASP A 304 3.47 7.47 21.28
CA ASP A 304 3.17 8.90 21.25
C ASP A 304 2.90 9.51 22.63
N LYS A 305 2.21 8.79 23.52
CA LYS A 305 1.96 9.23 24.89
C LYS A 305 1.81 8.03 25.83
N VAL A 306 2.73 7.91 26.79
CA VAL A 306 2.78 6.74 27.72
C VAL A 306 1.48 6.54 28.51
N SER A 307 0.83 7.62 28.96
CA SER A 307 -0.39 7.52 29.78
C SER A 307 -1.62 7.06 29.00
N SER A 308 -1.65 7.25 27.68
CA SER A 308 -2.77 6.88 26.81
C SER A 308 -2.25 6.78 25.37
N PRO A 309 -1.61 5.66 25.02
CA PRO A 309 -0.96 5.51 23.72
C PRO A 309 -2.01 5.30 22.62
N GLU A 310 -1.98 6.16 21.60
CA GLU A 310 -2.75 5.95 20.36
C GLU A 310 -1.86 5.42 19.24
N THR A 311 -0.57 5.77 19.24
CA THR A 311 0.41 5.37 18.23
C THR A 311 1.50 4.54 18.88
N PHE A 312 1.80 3.39 18.28
CA PHE A 312 2.92 2.54 18.66
C PHE A 312 3.91 2.43 17.51
N VAL A 313 5.19 2.47 17.84
CA VAL A 313 6.29 2.30 16.89
C VAL A 313 7.16 1.13 17.33
N ILE A 314 7.22 0.11 16.46
CA ILE A 314 8.10 -1.05 16.62
C ILE A 314 9.29 -0.94 15.67
N PHE A 315 10.39 -1.64 15.97
CA PHE A 315 11.64 -1.53 15.21
C PHE A 315 12.03 -2.83 14.51
N SER A 316 11.22 -3.88 14.63
CA SER A 316 11.37 -5.14 13.89
C SER A 316 10.05 -5.57 13.27
N GLY A 317 10.05 -5.91 11.98
CA GLY A 317 8.88 -6.45 11.29
C GLY A 317 8.33 -7.74 11.92
N THR A 318 9.19 -8.53 12.58
CA THR A 318 8.79 -9.76 13.28
C THR A 318 7.99 -9.50 14.58
N GLN A 319 7.85 -8.25 15.02
CA GLN A 319 7.02 -7.88 16.17
C GLN A 319 5.56 -7.67 15.78
N ALA A 320 5.19 -7.73 14.51
CA ALA A 320 3.81 -7.55 14.06
C ALA A 320 3.37 -8.69 13.16
N MET A 321 2.24 -9.30 13.51
CA MET A 321 1.57 -10.31 12.70
C MET A 321 0.35 -9.67 12.04
N PRO A 322 0.34 -9.48 10.71
CA PRO A 322 -0.88 -9.09 10.00
C PRO A 322 -1.91 -10.22 10.14
N GLN A 323 -3.10 -9.90 10.61
CA GLN A 323 -4.18 -10.88 10.81
C GLN A 323 -5.24 -10.73 9.73
N TYR A 324 -5.61 -9.49 9.40
CA TYR A 324 -6.64 -9.18 8.42
C TYR A 324 -6.24 -8.02 7.53
N LEU A 325 -6.64 -8.08 6.27
CA LEU A 325 -6.63 -6.98 5.33
C LEU A 325 -8.06 -6.51 5.09
N TRP A 326 -8.34 -5.28 5.46
CA TRP A 326 -9.62 -4.60 5.23
C TRP A 326 -9.50 -3.72 3.99
N THR A 327 -10.34 -3.97 2.99
CA THR A 327 -10.49 -3.10 1.81
C THR A 327 -11.73 -2.23 1.98
N CYS A 328 -11.52 -0.92 1.97
CA CYS A 328 -12.55 0.06 2.28
C CYS A 328 -12.65 1.15 1.21
N LEU A 329 -13.81 1.80 1.14
CA LEU A 329 -13.95 3.16 0.60
C LEU A 329 -14.00 4.14 1.78
N GLN A 330 -13.68 5.40 1.52
CA GLN A 330 -13.97 6.47 2.47
C GLN A 330 -15.32 7.08 2.15
N ASP A 331 -16.19 7.16 3.17
CA ASP A 331 -17.47 7.84 3.00
C ASP A 331 -17.21 9.34 2.85
N HIS A 332 -17.64 9.90 1.71
CA HIS A 332 -17.84 11.33 1.58
C HIS A 332 -19.07 11.72 2.41
N VAL A 333 -18.89 11.87 3.72
CA VAL A 333 -19.83 12.67 4.50
C VAL A 333 -19.66 14.09 3.98
N GLN A 334 -20.57 14.54 3.11
CA GLN A 334 -20.77 15.96 2.85
C GLN A 334 -20.97 16.63 4.21
N ASP A 335 -20.04 17.52 4.59
CA ASP A 335 -20.19 18.35 5.77
C ASP A 335 -21.48 19.17 5.63
N TYR A 336 -22.56 18.70 6.25
CA TYR A 336 -23.77 19.49 6.45
C TYR A 336 -23.50 20.50 7.55
N LEU A 337 -22.84 21.61 7.20
CA LEU A 337 -22.87 22.83 8.00
C LEU A 337 -22.76 24.04 7.06
N GLY A 338 -23.92 24.63 6.78
CA GLY A 338 -24.04 26.03 6.42
C GLY A 338 -24.11 26.38 4.93
N GLN A 339 -25.17 25.97 4.22
CA GLN A 339 -25.74 26.86 3.20
C GLN A 339 -27.25 27.00 3.43
N MET A 340 -27.63 28.24 3.72
CA MET A 340 -29.00 28.69 3.87
C MET A 340 -29.83 28.28 2.66
N VAL A 341 -31.03 27.79 2.97
CA VAL A 341 -32.13 27.57 2.05
C VAL A 341 -32.41 28.88 1.30
N LEU A 342 -32.02 28.95 0.03
CA LEU A 342 -32.70 29.78 -0.95
C LEU A 342 -33.56 28.85 -1.82
N SER A 343 -34.85 28.89 -1.50
CA SER A 343 -35.98 28.34 -2.26
C SER A 343 -35.78 28.47 -3.77
N SER A 344 -35.72 27.33 -4.47
CA SER A 344 -35.93 27.24 -5.91
C SER A 344 -37.35 26.74 -6.17
N GLN A 345 -38.25 27.69 -6.39
CA GLN A 345 -39.52 27.44 -7.07
C GLN A 345 -39.23 26.90 -8.48
N GLN A 346 -40.04 25.93 -8.86
CA GLN A 346 -40.01 25.19 -10.11
C GLN A 346 -40.01 26.11 -11.34
N PHE A 347 -39.14 25.80 -12.32
CA PHE A 347 -39.43 26.13 -13.71
C PHE A 347 -39.08 24.93 -14.59
N GLN A 348 -40.12 24.15 -14.93
CA GLN A 348 -40.09 23.21 -16.04
C GLN A 348 -40.05 24.00 -17.35
N ARG A 349 -39.14 23.65 -18.27
CA ARG A 349 -39.31 23.94 -19.70
C ARG A 349 -39.17 22.66 -20.51
N LYS A 350 -40.34 22.15 -20.93
CA LYS A 350 -40.50 21.29 -22.10
C LYS A 350 -40.27 22.13 -23.35
N PHE A 351 -39.52 21.62 -24.32
CA PHE A 351 -39.53 22.14 -25.68
C PHE A 351 -40.49 21.28 -26.52
N SER A 352 -41.50 21.93 -27.10
CA SER A 352 -42.39 21.37 -28.12
C SER A 352 -42.21 22.19 -29.39
N SER A 353 -41.97 21.47 -30.49
CA SER A 353 -41.88 21.97 -31.86
C SER A 353 -43.24 22.44 -32.37
N GLY A 354 -43.32 23.67 -32.88
CA GLY A 354 -44.48 24.18 -33.60
C GLY A 354 -44.49 23.73 -35.07
N SER A 355 -45.69 23.42 -35.55
CA SER A 355 -46.07 23.36 -36.99
C SER A 355 -46.99 24.57 -37.31
N PRO A 356 -47.61 24.70 -38.51
CA PRO A 356 -47.41 25.84 -39.42
C PRO A 356 -48.69 26.68 -39.67
N VAL A 357 -48.63 27.57 -40.69
CA VAL A 357 -49.71 28.32 -41.38
C VAL A 357 -50.24 29.54 -40.57
N ASP A 358 -50.39 30.77 -41.07
CA ASP A 358 -50.55 31.35 -42.43
C ASP A 358 -49.42 32.26 -42.94
#